data_AF-A0A5K7Z5J6-F1
#
_entry.id   AF-A0A5K7Z5J6-F1
#
_cell.length_a   1.000
_cell.length_b   1.000
_cell.length_c   1.000
_cell.angle_alpha   90.00
_cell.angle_beta   90.00
_cell.angle_gamma   90.00
#
_symmetry.space_group_name_H-M   'P 1'
#
loop_
_entity.id
_entity.type
_entity.pdbx_description
1 polymer ?
#
loop_
_entity_poly.entity_id
_entity_poly.type
_entity_poly.pdbx_seq_one_letter_code
_entity_poly.pdbx_strand_id
1 'polypeptide(L)'
;MFIPDGSVDPTRFCHRPVIAEDGETLGKTLRRFQVQGIAPDDDVIDQDIILVWGRSPRIITGADILGRLLRRIAEPIASPAAVRSR
;
A
#
# COMPACT_ATOMS: atom_id res chain seq x y z
N MET A 1 -11.43 1.41 -24.41
CA MET A 1 -12.43 2.04 -23.50
C MET A 1 -12.75 3.41 -24.08
N PHE A 2 -13.90 3.56 -24.73
CA PHE A 2 -14.35 4.86 -25.25
C PHE A 2 -15.09 5.58 -24.12
N ILE A 3 -14.69 6.81 -23.84
CA ILE A 3 -15.38 7.69 -22.89
C ILE A 3 -16.25 8.64 -23.74
N PRO A 4 -17.59 8.50 -23.74
CA PRO A 4 -18.46 9.45 -24.40
C PRO A 4 -18.40 10.80 -23.67
N ASP A 5 -18.76 11.84 -24.40
CA ASP A 5 -18.85 13.28 -24.12
C ASP A 5 -19.73 13.72 -22.91
N GLY A 6 -19.96 12.82 -21.95
CA GLY A 6 -20.46 13.17 -20.61
C GLY A 6 -19.32 13.59 -19.68
N SER A 7 -19.63 14.39 -18.65
CA SER A 7 -18.67 14.70 -17.58
C SER A 7 -18.27 13.41 -16.85
N VAL A 8 -17.14 12.83 -17.23
CA VAL A 8 -16.59 11.70 -16.49
C VAL A 8 -16.03 12.19 -15.18
N ASP A 9 -16.49 11.57 -14.10
CA ASP A 9 -15.92 11.68 -12.77
C ASP A 9 -14.77 10.67 -12.65
N PRO A 10 -13.50 11.10 -12.71
CA PRO A 10 -12.36 10.19 -12.67
C PRO A 10 -12.25 9.45 -11.34
N THR A 11 -12.85 9.98 -10.27
CA THR A 11 -12.76 9.40 -8.92
C THR A 11 -13.44 8.04 -8.81
N ARG A 12 -14.34 7.71 -9.76
CA ARG A 12 -15.00 6.40 -9.85
C ARG A 12 -14.09 5.28 -10.34
N PHE A 13 -12.94 5.63 -10.92
CA PHE A 13 -11.94 4.69 -11.42
C PHE A 13 -10.68 4.66 -10.55
N CYS A 14 -10.69 5.36 -9.41
CA CYS A 14 -9.55 5.46 -8.51
C CYS A 14 -9.88 4.81 -7.16
N HIS A 15 -8.97 3.99 -6.64
CA HIS A 15 -9.02 3.56 -5.25
C HIS A 15 -8.82 4.76 -4.31
N ARG A 16 -9.57 4.81 -3.21
CA ARG A 16 -9.44 5.86 -2.20
C ARG A 16 -8.30 5.49 -1.24
N PRO A 17 -7.22 6.27 -1.18
CA PRO A 17 -6.11 5.97 -0.28
C PRO A 17 -6.49 6.23 1.17
N VAL A 18 -5.84 5.52 2.09
CA VAL A 18 -5.93 5.83 3.53
C VAL A 18 -5.02 7.02 3.82
N ILE A 19 -5.56 8.08 4.42
CA ILE A 19 -4.75 9.24 4.85
C ILE A 19 -4.35 9.03 6.31
N ALA A 20 -3.05 9.02 6.58
CA ALA A 20 -2.50 8.93 7.93
C ALA A 20 -1.74 10.20 8.29
N GLU A 21 -1.78 10.61 9.55
CA GLU A 21 -0.99 11.73 10.04
C GLU A 21 0.43 11.28 10.42
N ASP A 22 1.37 12.22 10.42
CA ASP A 22 2.72 11.94 10.90
C ASP A 22 2.70 11.47 12.37
N GLY A 23 3.41 10.36 12.62
CA GLY A 23 3.47 9.71 13.94
C GLY A 23 2.40 8.64 14.17
N GLU A 24 1.44 8.47 13.26
CA GLU A 24 0.45 7.40 13.38
C GLU A 24 1.10 6.01 13.22
N THR A 25 0.71 5.06 14.08
CA THR A 25 1.25 3.70 14.01
C THR A 25 0.62 2.93 12.85
N LEU A 26 1.43 2.09 12.19
CA LEU A 26 0.94 1.23 11.10
C LEU A 26 -0.26 0.38 11.56
N GLY A 27 -0.23 -0.17 12.77
CA GLY A 27 -1.34 -0.98 13.30
C GLY A 27 -2.66 -0.20 13.45
N LYS A 28 -2.60 1.09 13.79
CA LYS A 28 -3.79 1.96 13.83
C LYS A 28 -4.28 2.27 12.41
N THR A 29 -3.36 2.53 11.49
CA THR A 29 -3.67 2.79 10.08
C THR A 29 -4.27 1.58 9.37
N LEU A 30 -3.74 0.38 9.60
CA LEU A 30 -4.23 -0.88 9.02
C LEU A 30 -5.69 -1.19 9.37
N ARG A 31 -6.20 -0.76 10.53
CA ARG A 31 -7.62 -0.96 10.90
C ARG A 31 -8.60 -0.21 10.00
N ARG A 32 -8.12 0.77 9.23
CA ARG A 32 -8.92 1.57 8.29
C ARG A 32 -8.97 0.97 6.88
N PHE A 33 -8.15 -0.05 6.62
CA PHE A 33 -8.19 -0.81 5.38
C PHE A 33 -9.47 -1.64 5.43
N GLN A 34 -10.49 -1.21 4.70
CA GLN A 34 -11.72 -1.97 4.54
C GLN A 34 -11.55 -2.92 3.37
N VAL A 35 -11.80 -4.21 3.59
CA VAL A 35 -11.97 -5.17 2.50
C VAL A 35 -13.42 -5.06 2.07
N GLN A 36 -13.68 -4.50 0.88
CA GLN A 36 -15.00 -4.61 0.27
C GLN A 36 -14.97 -5.83 -0.64
N GLY A 37 -15.27 -7.01 -0.08
CA GLY A 37 -15.46 -8.21 -0.90
C GLY A 37 -16.66 -8.01 -1.82
N ILE A 38 -16.42 -7.68 -3.09
CA ILE A 38 -17.47 -7.60 -4.12
C ILE A 38 -17.96 -9.01 -4.49
N ALA A 39 -17.12 -10.04 -4.27
CA ALA A 39 -17.46 -11.45 -4.39
C ALA A 39 -16.79 -12.28 -3.27
N PRO A 40 -17.33 -13.47 -2.92
CA PRO A 40 -16.78 -14.34 -1.88
C PRO A 40 -15.34 -14.85 -2.11
N ASP A 41 -14.84 -14.75 -3.35
CA ASP A 41 -13.49 -15.16 -3.77
C ASP A 41 -12.55 -13.97 -4.07
N ASP A 42 -12.99 -12.72 -3.82
CA ASP A 42 -12.19 -11.52 -4.11
C ASP A 42 -11.47 -11.04 -2.84
N ASP A 43 -10.33 -11.68 -2.55
CA ASP A 43 -9.45 -11.36 -1.42
C ASP A 43 -8.55 -10.12 -1.69
N VAL A 44 -8.86 -9.33 -2.72
CA VAL A 44 -8.05 -8.16 -3.09
C VAL A 44 -8.30 -7.02 -2.11
N ILE A 45 -7.23 -6.54 -1.50
CA ILE A 45 -7.25 -5.33 -0.69
C ILE A 45 -7.40 -4.13 -1.63
N ASP A 46 -8.61 -3.56 -1.71
CA ASP A 46 -8.90 -2.38 -2.54
C ASP A 46 -8.10 -1.13 -2.15
N GLN A 47 -7.64 -1.06 -0.91
CA GLN A 47 -6.97 0.10 -0.34
C GLN A 47 -5.55 -0.26 0.04
N ASP A 48 -4.62 -0.38 -0.91
CA ASP A 48 -3.22 -0.75 -0.64
C ASP A 48 -2.28 0.47 -0.54
N ILE A 49 -2.82 1.69 -0.65
CA ILE A 49 -2.06 2.94 -0.60
C ILE A 49 -2.40 3.74 0.67
N ILE A 50 -1.36 4.09 1.43
CA ILE A 50 -1.43 5.07 2.52
C ILE A 50 -0.71 6.33 2.07
N LEU A 51 -1.40 7.47 2.17
CA LEU A 51 -0.81 8.79 2.10
C LEU A 51 -0.50 9.25 3.51
N VAL A 52 0.79 9.34 3.86
CA VAL A 52 1.19 9.94 5.14
C VAL A 52 1.34 11.43 4.94
N TRP A 53 0.54 12.20 5.66
CA TRP A 53 0.50 13.65 5.62
C TRP A 53 1.13 14.25 6.88
N GLY A 54 2.07 15.18 6.71
CA GLY A 54 2.78 15.80 7.83
C GLY A 54 4.09 16.49 7.40
N ARG A 55 5.06 16.56 8.31
CA ARG A 55 6.39 17.13 8.10
C ARG A 55 7.21 16.39 7.04
N SER A 56 6.97 15.10 6.84
CA SER A 56 7.65 14.31 5.80
C SER A 56 6.65 13.48 5.01
N PRO A 57 5.95 14.10 4.03
CA PRO A 57 4.96 13.44 3.21
C PRO A 57 5.55 12.27 2.45
N ARG A 58 4.85 11.13 2.46
CA ARG A 58 5.30 9.91 1.78
C ARG A 58 4.13 8.99 1.46
N ILE A 59 4.34 8.16 0.45
CA ILE A 59 3.40 7.11 0.05
C ILE A 59 3.91 5.79 0.61
N ILE A 60 3.03 5.00 1.21
CA ILE A 60 3.31 3.63 1.61
C ILE A 60 2.38 2.72 0.80
N THR A 61 2.94 1.75 0.10
CA THR A 61 2.21 0.78 -0.73
C THR A 61 2.03 -0.56 -0.01
N GLY A 62 1.21 -1.45 -0.57
CA GLY A 62 1.06 -2.82 -0.07
C GLY A 62 2.39 -3.58 -0.01
N ALA A 63 3.30 -3.35 -0.97
CA ALA A 63 4.63 -3.96 -0.99
C ALA A 63 5.52 -3.45 0.16
N ASP A 64 5.42 -2.18 0.54
CA ASP A 64 6.15 -1.63 1.69
C ASP A 64 5.66 -2.25 3.01
N ILE A 65 4.34 -2.42 3.14
CA ILE A 65 3.71 -3.07 4.29
C ILE A 65 4.15 -4.54 4.36
N LEU A 66 4.03 -5.27 3.24
CA LEU A 66 4.45 -6.67 3.14
C LEU A 66 5.94 -6.83 3.47
N GLY A 67 6.80 -6.01 2.88
CA GLY A 67 8.24 -6.04 3.14
C GLY A 67 8.57 -5.78 4.62
N ARG A 68 7.81 -4.91 5.30
CA ARG A 68 7.95 -4.67 6.75
C ARG A 68 7.48 -5.87 7.59
N LEU A 69 6.41 -6.54 7.20
CA LEU A 69 5.92 -7.75 7.87
C LEU A 69 6.91 -8.91 7.72
N LEU A 70 7.50 -9.06 6.54
CA LEU A 70 8.45 -10.13 6.23
C LEU A 70 9.87 -9.88 6.78
N ARG A 71 10.23 -8.65 7.18
CA ARG A 71 11.59 -8.24 7.60
C ARG A 71 12.21 -8.98 8.80
N ARG A 72 11.53 -9.96 9.38
CA ARG A 72 12.04 -10.84 10.46
C ARG A 72 11.63 -12.30 10.30
N ILE A 73 11.02 -12.65 9.18
CA ILE A 73 10.54 -13.99 8.84
C ILE A 73 11.27 -14.48 7.60
N ALA A 74 11.44 -13.61 6.61
CA ALA A 74 12.21 -13.91 5.41
C ALA A 74 13.70 -13.72 5.69
N GLU A 75 14.50 -14.73 5.35
CA GLU A 75 15.95 -14.60 5.33
C GLU A 75 16.36 -13.73 4.13
N PRO A 76 17.24 -12.73 4.32
CA PRO A 76 17.81 -12.01 3.20
C PRO A 76 18.56 -12.98 2.30
N ILE A 77 18.24 -13.00 1.00
CA ILE A 77 19.13 -13.62 0.03
C ILE A 77 20.46 -12.88 0.16
N ALA A 78 21.52 -13.59 0.53
CA ALA A 78 22.85 -13.02 0.67
C ALA A 78 23.19 -12.29 -0.63
N SER A 79 23.39 -10.98 -0.56
CA SER A 79 23.78 -10.20 -1.73
C SER A 79 25.15 -10.73 -2.21
N PRO A 80 25.30 -11.11 -3.50
CA PRO A 80 26.59 -11.55 -4.05
C PRO A 80 27.71 -10.51 -3.87
N ALA A 81 27.36 -9.24 -3.61
CA ALA A 81 28.30 -8.15 -3.39
C ALA A 81 29.09 -8.25 -2.07
N ALA A 82 28.68 -9.08 -1.11
CA ALA A 82 29.34 -9.19 0.20
C ALA A 82 30.52 -10.20 0.23
N VAL A 83 30.80 -10.91 -0.87
CA VAL A 83 31.80 -12.01 -0.93
C VAL A 83 33.17 -11.55 -1.47
N ARG A 84 33.35 -10.27 -1.82
CA ARG A 84 34.63 -9.74 -2.34
C ARG A 84 35.26 -8.69 -1.43
N SER A 85 35.58 -9.07 -0.19
CA SER A 85 36.56 -8.35 0.62
C SER A 85 37.03 -9.21 1.80
N ARG A 86 37.75 -10.29 1.52
CA ARG A 86 38.69 -10.92 2.45
C ARG A 86 39.86 -11.51 1.66
#